data_AF-A0A4Q5X8K8-F1
#
_entry.id   AF-A0A4Q5X8K8-F1
#
_cell.length_a   1.000
_cell.length_b   1.000
_cell.length_c   1.000
_cell.angle_alpha   90.00
_cell.angle_beta   90.00
_cell.angle_gamma   90.00
#
_symmetry.space_group_name_H-M   'P 1'
#
loop_
_entity.id
_entity.type
_entity.pdbx_description
1 polymer ?
#
loop_
_entity_poly.entity_id
_entity_poly.type
_entity_poly.pdbx_seq_one_letter_code
_entity_poly.pdbx_strand_id
1 'polypeptide(L)'
;MTGRTRSVGIGAAAVLAIVAGWWALRPVPAPPEPVAQASVDRAPELPLAPVRAAPPETTTVDFLPNGQPIRPAGGPTDVDTSGMAPHGHTPEHARIFRENNLVGDLNSAMDNENVPELRRLLQQYREEYPEDAHVLQDGYELIASCQDRLTPEKRAVAQRYYDEELGSGLRRYIRRYCLEALK
;
A
#
# COMPACT_ATOMS: atom_id res chain seq x y z
N MET A 1 26.04 -18.82 69.51
CA MET A 1 24.89 -19.52 68.90
C MET A 1 24.91 -19.25 67.41
N THR A 2 25.07 -20.33 66.65
CA THR A 2 25.31 -20.41 65.21
C THR A 2 24.01 -20.76 64.46
N GLY A 3 23.87 -20.27 63.22
CA GLY A 3 22.88 -20.72 62.24
C GLY A 3 21.99 -19.58 61.71
N ARG A 4 21.62 -19.49 60.43
CA ARG A 4 21.73 -20.43 59.29
C ARG A 4 21.40 -19.62 58.02
N THR A 5 22.33 -19.55 57.06
CA THR A 5 22.08 -19.10 55.67
C THR A 5 22.03 -20.33 54.77
N ARG A 6 21.05 -20.39 53.84
CA ARG A 6 20.88 -21.34 52.70
C ARG A 6 19.39 -21.32 52.29
N SER A 7 18.90 -21.29 51.05
CA SER A 7 19.45 -21.39 49.70
C SER A 7 18.35 -20.94 48.73
N VAL A 8 18.61 -20.02 47.81
CA VAL A 8 17.76 -19.80 46.61
C VAL A 8 18.69 -19.54 45.44
N GLY A 9 18.86 -20.52 44.55
CA GLY A 9 19.79 -20.35 43.43
C GLY A 9 19.94 -21.58 42.55
N ILE A 10 18.83 -22.12 42.02
CA ILE A 10 18.90 -23.16 40.96
C ILE A 10 17.88 -22.92 39.81
N GLY A 11 16.93 -21.98 39.92
CA GLY A 11 15.86 -21.83 38.91
C GLY A 11 16.23 -21.11 37.59
N ALA A 12 17.23 -20.23 37.59
CA ALA A 12 17.46 -19.31 36.46
C ALA A 12 18.22 -19.94 35.26
N ALA A 13 19.01 -20.99 35.49
CA ALA A 13 19.86 -21.56 34.43
C ALA A 13 19.08 -22.40 33.41
N ALA A 14 17.98 -23.06 33.82
CA ALA A 14 17.22 -23.95 32.95
C ALA A 14 16.43 -23.21 31.86
N VAL A 15 15.94 -22.00 32.15
CA VAL A 15 15.15 -21.21 31.18
C VAL A 15 16.03 -20.65 30.06
N LEU A 16 17.26 -20.23 30.37
CA LEU A 16 18.21 -19.71 29.38
C LEU A 16 18.64 -20.78 28.36
N ALA A 17 18.77 -22.05 28.78
CA ALA A 17 19.13 -23.14 27.89
C ALA A 17 18.02 -23.44 26.86
N ILE A 18 16.75 -23.31 27.23
CA ILE A 18 15.61 -23.58 26.34
C ILE A 18 15.50 -22.50 25.26
N VAL A 19 15.69 -21.22 25.63
CA VAL A 19 15.64 -20.09 24.67
C VAL A 19 16.80 -20.16 23.66
N ALA A 20 17.99 -20.54 24.11
CA ALA A 20 19.15 -20.70 23.22
C ALA A 20 18.98 -21.86 22.23
N GLY A 21 18.41 -22.99 22.67
CA GLY A 21 18.14 -24.14 21.80
C GLY A 21 17.14 -23.84 20.68
N TRP A 22 16.13 -23.00 20.97
CA TRP A 22 15.13 -22.59 19.98
C TRP A 22 15.69 -21.68 18.88
N TRP A 23 16.72 -20.87 19.19
CA TRP A 23 17.40 -20.05 18.20
C TRP A 23 18.29 -20.88 17.26
N ALA A 24 18.95 -21.92 17.77
CA ALA A 24 19.84 -22.76 16.98
C ALA A 24 19.12 -23.63 15.95
N LEU A 25 17.82 -23.90 16.13
CA LEU A 25 17.01 -24.73 15.24
C LEU A 25 16.26 -23.95 14.16
N ARG A 26 16.48 -22.62 14.05
CA ARG A 26 15.83 -21.86 12.98
C ARG A 26 16.45 -22.21 11.63
N PRO A 27 15.65 -22.67 10.65
CA PRO A 27 16.15 -22.89 9.30
C PRO A 27 16.64 -21.54 8.75
N VAL A 28 17.92 -21.49 8.36
CA VAL A 28 18.49 -20.33 7.69
C VAL A 28 17.74 -20.17 6.36
N PRO A 29 17.10 -19.01 6.10
CA PRO A 29 16.47 -18.78 4.81
C PRO A 29 17.54 -18.92 3.72
N ALA A 30 17.23 -19.72 2.70
CA ALA A 30 18.14 -19.90 1.57
C ALA A 30 18.53 -18.51 1.02
N PRO A 31 19.80 -18.30 0.65
CA PRO A 31 20.21 -17.07 0.01
C PRO A 31 19.32 -16.85 -1.22
N PRO A 32 18.85 -15.61 -1.46
CA PRO A 32 18.06 -15.32 -2.64
C PRO A 32 18.85 -15.75 -3.87
N GLU A 33 18.21 -16.51 -4.75
CA GLU A 33 18.82 -16.85 -6.04
C GLU A 33 19.28 -15.55 -6.70
N PRO A 34 20.51 -15.50 -7.23
CA PRO A 34 20.97 -14.36 -7.98
C PRO A 34 20.03 -14.19 -9.17
N VAL A 35 19.17 -13.18 -9.10
CA VAL A 35 18.35 -12.77 -10.23
C VAL A 35 19.35 -12.47 -11.34
N ALA A 36 19.30 -13.29 -12.40
CA ALA A 36 20.10 -13.05 -13.58
C ALA A 36 19.78 -11.63 -14.02
N GLN A 37 20.74 -10.73 -13.84
CA GLN A 37 20.65 -9.39 -14.38
C GLN A 37 20.51 -9.59 -15.89
N ALA A 38 19.32 -9.34 -16.40
CA ALA A 38 19.14 -9.16 -17.83
C ALA A 38 20.01 -7.96 -18.18
N SER A 39 21.22 -8.24 -18.67
CA SER A 39 22.05 -7.28 -19.35
C SER A 39 21.17 -6.67 -20.43
N VAL A 40 20.72 -5.43 -20.20
CA VAL A 40 20.17 -4.63 -21.28
C VAL A 40 21.38 -4.25 -22.13
N ASP A 41 21.80 -5.20 -22.97
CA ASP A 41 22.66 -4.91 -24.09
C ASP A 41 21.97 -3.83 -24.88
N ARG A 42 22.51 -2.61 -24.77
CA ARG A 42 22.11 -1.49 -25.59
C ARG A 42 22.39 -1.90 -27.02
N ALA A 43 21.35 -2.33 -27.71
CA ALA A 43 21.43 -2.69 -29.11
C ALA A 43 22.11 -1.54 -29.88
N PRO A 44 23.10 -1.83 -30.75
CA PRO A 44 23.74 -0.80 -31.53
C PRO A 44 22.68 -0.08 -32.37
N GLU A 45 22.72 1.25 -32.32
CA GLU A 45 21.83 2.13 -33.08
C GLU A 45 22.07 1.88 -34.57
N LEU A 46 21.16 1.13 -35.20
CA LEU A 46 21.23 0.85 -36.63
C LEU A 46 20.82 2.11 -37.39
N PRO A 47 21.52 2.46 -38.48
CA PRO A 47 21.18 3.62 -39.31
C PRO A 47 19.76 3.47 -39.86
N LEU A 48 18.95 4.53 -39.70
CA LEU A 48 17.59 4.64 -40.21
C LEU A 48 17.55 4.34 -41.71
N ALA A 49 17.08 3.15 -42.08
CA ALA A 49 16.72 2.84 -43.45
C ALA A 49 15.51 3.70 -43.86
N PRO A 50 15.39 4.11 -45.14
CA PRO A 50 14.25 4.88 -45.60
C PRO A 50 12.96 4.09 -45.37
N VAL A 51 12.00 4.72 -44.69
CA VAL A 51 10.69 4.16 -44.36
C VAL A 51 9.97 3.77 -45.64
N ARG A 52 9.95 2.47 -45.93
CA ARG A 52 9.05 1.89 -46.93
C ARG A 52 7.64 2.01 -46.35
N ALA A 53 6.74 2.71 -47.05
CA ALA A 53 5.35 2.85 -46.64
C ALA A 53 4.76 1.48 -46.30
N ALA A 54 4.35 1.31 -45.04
CA ALA A 54 3.69 0.10 -44.59
C ALA A 54 2.36 -0.06 -45.37
N PRO A 55 2.00 -1.30 -45.78
CA PRO A 55 0.66 -1.55 -46.29
C PRO A 55 -0.38 -1.19 -45.22
N PRO A 56 -1.60 -0.76 -45.60
CA PRO A 56 -2.63 -0.42 -44.63
C PRO A 56 -2.92 -1.63 -43.75
N GLU A 57 -2.75 -1.45 -42.44
CA GLU A 57 -3.12 -2.45 -41.44
C GLU A 57 -4.62 -2.72 -41.58
N THR A 58 -4.94 -3.97 -41.93
CA THR A 58 -6.31 -4.47 -41.84
C THR A 58 -6.62 -4.60 -40.35
N THR A 59 -7.35 -3.64 -39.82
CA THR A 59 -7.82 -3.66 -38.43
C THR A 59 -8.79 -4.82 -38.28
N THR A 60 -8.30 -5.93 -37.72
CA THR A 60 -9.16 -7.01 -37.24
C THR A 60 -9.96 -6.45 -36.07
N VAL A 61 -11.27 -6.28 -36.28
CA VAL A 61 -12.20 -5.88 -35.21
C VAL A 61 -12.41 -7.09 -34.31
N ASP A 62 -11.95 -7.00 -33.07
CA ASP A 62 -12.26 -8.01 -32.05
C ASP A 62 -13.72 -7.89 -31.59
N PHE A 63 -14.31 -8.97 -31.11
CA PHE A 63 -15.72 -9.01 -30.68
C PHE A 63 -15.83 -9.45 -29.22
N LEU A 64 -16.75 -8.84 -28.48
CA LEU A 64 -17.18 -9.29 -27.16
C LEU A 64 -17.89 -10.65 -27.25
N PRO A 65 -18.01 -11.41 -26.14
CA PRO A 65 -18.73 -12.70 -26.12
C PRO A 65 -20.21 -12.63 -26.55
N ASN A 66 -20.81 -11.45 -26.51
CA ASN A 66 -22.18 -11.19 -26.97
C ASN A 66 -22.24 -10.80 -28.47
N GLY A 67 -21.13 -10.88 -29.20
CA GLY A 67 -21.05 -10.58 -30.63
C GLY A 67 -20.97 -9.09 -30.96
N GLN A 68 -20.84 -8.19 -29.99
CA GLN A 68 -20.64 -6.76 -30.27
C GLN A 68 -19.17 -6.46 -30.62
N PRO A 69 -18.91 -5.69 -31.70
CA PRO A 69 -17.55 -5.31 -32.07
C PRO A 69 -16.94 -4.41 -30.99
N ILE A 70 -15.73 -4.75 -30.55
CA ILE A 70 -14.89 -3.91 -29.72
C ILE A 70 -14.38 -2.78 -30.63
N ARG A 71 -15.11 -1.67 -30.64
CA ARG A 71 -14.66 -0.46 -31.33
C ARG A 71 -13.47 0.09 -30.54
N PRO A 72 -12.35 0.49 -31.18
CA PRO A 72 -11.36 1.34 -30.53
C PRO A 72 -12.12 2.51 -29.90
N ALA A 73 -11.74 2.94 -28.69
CA ALA A 73 -12.37 4.10 -28.05
C ALA A 73 -12.43 5.23 -29.09
N GLY A 74 -13.64 5.51 -29.58
CA GLY A 74 -13.85 6.57 -30.57
C GLY A 74 -13.34 7.88 -30.00
N GLY A 75 -13.09 8.85 -30.87
CA GLY A 75 -12.85 10.21 -30.39
C GLY A 75 -13.97 10.64 -29.42
N PRO A 76 -13.73 11.65 -28.56
CA PRO A 76 -14.63 12.03 -27.45
C PRO A 76 -16.09 12.35 -27.84
N THR A 77 -16.43 12.34 -29.12
CA THR A 77 -17.75 12.58 -29.70
C THR A 77 -18.59 11.32 -29.95
N ASP A 78 -18.04 10.11 -29.82
CA ASP A 78 -18.72 8.86 -30.24
C ASP A 78 -19.33 8.04 -29.09
N VAL A 79 -19.41 8.59 -27.86
CA VAL A 79 -20.15 7.93 -26.78
C VAL A 79 -21.64 8.17 -26.99
N ASP A 80 -22.28 7.25 -27.71
CA ASP A 80 -23.73 7.19 -27.79
C ASP A 80 -24.31 6.90 -26.39
N THR A 81 -24.79 7.96 -25.74
CA THR A 81 -25.44 7.88 -24.43
C THR A 81 -26.94 7.57 -24.55
N SER A 82 -27.46 7.42 -25.77
CA SER A 82 -28.86 7.07 -25.98
C SER A 82 -29.11 5.65 -25.45
N GLY A 83 -29.98 5.55 -24.44
CA GLY A 83 -30.25 4.29 -23.74
C GLY A 83 -29.41 4.05 -22.48
N MET A 84 -28.45 4.91 -22.13
CA MET A 84 -27.86 4.89 -20.80
C MET A 84 -28.88 5.46 -19.81
N ALA A 85 -29.45 4.59 -18.96
CA ALA A 85 -30.27 5.06 -17.85
C ALA A 85 -29.38 5.87 -16.89
N PRO A 86 -29.80 7.08 -16.46
CA PRO A 86 -29.04 7.83 -15.46
C PRO A 86 -28.87 6.97 -14.21
N HIS A 87 -27.64 6.86 -13.71
CA HIS A 87 -27.41 6.18 -12.44
C HIS A 87 -28.17 6.94 -11.35
N GLY A 88 -29.15 6.29 -10.73
CA GLY A 88 -29.99 6.94 -9.71
C GLY A 88 -29.15 7.37 -8.50
N HIS A 89 -29.32 8.61 -8.05
CA HIS A 89 -28.74 9.08 -6.78
C HIS A 89 -29.50 8.44 -5.62
N THR A 90 -28.89 7.44 -4.98
CA THR A 90 -29.45 6.81 -3.78
C THR A 90 -28.88 7.46 -2.52
N PRO A 91 -29.52 7.29 -1.35
CA PRO A 91 -28.92 7.69 -0.07
C PRO A 91 -27.53 7.06 0.17
N GLU A 92 -27.33 5.84 -0.33
CA GLU A 92 -26.03 5.16 -0.27
C GLU A 92 -24.98 5.89 -1.13
N HIS A 93 -25.33 6.32 -2.35
CA HIS A 93 -24.43 7.14 -3.16
C HIS A 93 -24.07 8.46 -2.48
N ALA A 94 -25.02 9.08 -1.77
CA ALA A 94 -24.75 10.30 -1.01
C ALA A 94 -23.82 10.05 0.19
N ARG A 95 -23.94 8.88 0.86
CA ARG A 95 -23.03 8.47 1.94
C ARG A 95 -21.62 8.22 1.41
N ILE A 96 -21.48 7.40 0.38
CA ILE A 96 -20.19 7.12 -0.29
C ILE A 96 -19.53 8.43 -0.76
N PHE A 97 -20.31 9.36 -1.33
CA PHE A 97 -19.78 10.65 -1.75
C PHE A 97 -19.22 11.48 -0.59
N ARG A 98 -19.90 11.51 0.56
CA ARG A 98 -19.40 12.22 1.75
C ARG A 98 -18.15 11.58 2.32
N GLU A 99 -18.13 10.25 2.41
CA GLU A 99 -16.94 9.51 2.88
C GLU A 99 -15.73 9.79 1.96
N ASN A 100 -15.93 9.71 0.64
CA ASN A 100 -14.89 9.98 -0.35
C ASN A 100 -14.33 11.41 -0.26
N ASN A 101 -15.19 12.41 0.02
CA ASN A 101 -14.73 13.78 0.21
C ASN A 101 -13.86 13.89 1.47
N LEU A 102 -14.27 13.28 2.58
CA LEU A 102 -13.50 13.29 3.83
C LEU A 102 -12.15 12.57 3.68
N VAL A 103 -12.12 11.45 2.95
CA VAL A 103 -10.87 10.76 2.57
C VAL A 103 -10.00 11.64 1.67
N GLY A 104 -10.60 12.39 0.75
CA GLY A 104 -9.90 13.40 -0.06
C GLY A 104 -9.24 14.50 0.78
N ASP A 105 -9.93 14.99 1.80
CA ASP A 105 -9.41 15.99 2.74
C ASP A 105 -8.28 15.41 3.60
N LEU A 106 -8.41 14.18 4.08
CA LEU A 106 -7.34 13.46 4.79
C LEU A 106 -6.08 13.34 3.92
N ASN A 107 -6.25 12.97 2.63
CA ASN A 107 -5.14 12.91 1.68
C ASN A 107 -4.48 14.27 1.47
N SER A 108 -5.29 15.32 1.35
CA SER A 108 -4.79 16.69 1.17
C SER A 108 -4.01 17.18 2.39
N ALA A 109 -4.49 16.91 3.61
CA ALA A 109 -3.80 17.28 4.83
C ALA A 109 -2.47 16.53 4.99
N MET A 110 -2.47 15.23 4.68
CA MET A 110 -1.26 14.40 4.64
C MET A 110 -0.24 14.91 3.62
N ASP A 111 -0.66 15.19 2.38
CA ASP A 111 0.24 15.63 1.30
C ASP A 111 0.88 16.99 1.59
N ASN A 112 0.18 17.86 2.34
CA ASN A 112 0.67 19.15 2.80
C ASN A 112 1.43 19.10 4.13
N GLU A 113 1.66 17.91 4.70
CA GLU A 113 2.33 17.69 5.99
C GLU A 113 1.65 18.47 7.16
N ASN A 114 0.35 18.72 7.05
CA ASN A 114 -0.42 19.45 8.05
C ASN A 114 -0.95 18.50 9.13
N VAL A 115 -0.05 18.08 10.04
CA VAL A 115 -0.36 17.11 11.11
C VAL A 115 -1.56 17.50 11.98
N PRO A 116 -1.70 18.77 12.44
CA PRO A 116 -2.86 19.16 13.23
C PRO A 116 -4.18 18.94 12.48
N GLU A 117 -4.23 19.31 11.21
CA GLU A 117 -5.42 19.15 10.39
C GLU A 117 -5.70 17.67 10.07
N LEU A 118 -4.66 16.90 9.77
CA LEU A 118 -4.76 15.46 9.55
C LEU A 118 -5.36 14.74 10.78
N ARG A 119 -4.91 15.10 12.00
CA ARG A 119 -5.45 14.55 13.25
C ARG A 119 -6.90 14.97 13.49
N ARG A 120 -7.25 16.22 13.19
CA ARG A 120 -8.63 16.73 13.30
C ARG A 120 -9.58 15.99 12.36
N LEU A 121 -9.20 15.84 11.09
CA LEU A 121 -9.98 15.13 10.08
C LEU A 121 -10.08 13.64 10.40
N LEU A 122 -9.01 13.02 10.92
CA LEU A 122 -9.03 11.61 11.32
C LEU A 122 -10.00 11.36 12.49
N GLN A 123 -10.08 12.31 13.43
CA GLN A 123 -11.09 12.26 14.49
C GLN A 123 -12.51 12.35 13.91
N GLN A 124 -12.74 13.27 12.97
CA GLN A 124 -14.03 13.37 12.28
C GLN A 124 -14.40 12.07 11.53
N TYR A 125 -13.44 11.46 10.85
CA TYR A 125 -13.66 10.19 10.13
C TYR A 125 -14.04 9.05 11.08
N ARG A 126 -13.40 8.95 12.26
CA ARG A 126 -13.74 7.98 13.30
C ARG A 126 -15.17 8.16 13.84
N GLU A 127 -15.64 9.40 13.90
CA GLU A 127 -16.99 9.75 14.39
C GLU A 127 -18.07 9.45 13.34
N GLU A 128 -17.82 9.81 12.08
CA GLU A 128 -18.80 9.66 11.00
C GLU A 128 -18.84 8.23 10.41
N TYR A 129 -17.73 7.50 10.42
CA TYR A 129 -17.56 6.19 9.78
C TYR A 129 -16.81 5.19 10.68
N PRO A 130 -17.41 4.77 11.83
CA PRO A 130 -16.76 3.89 12.79
C PRO A 130 -16.52 2.46 12.29
N GLU A 131 -17.22 2.03 11.24
CA GLU A 131 -17.07 0.71 10.63
C GLU A 131 -15.73 0.49 9.92
N ASP A 132 -15.08 1.58 9.49
CA ASP A 132 -13.78 1.59 8.79
C ASP A 132 -13.60 0.45 7.78
N ALA A 133 -14.51 0.36 6.80
CA ALA A 133 -14.57 -0.75 5.85
C ALA A 133 -13.25 -0.98 5.08
N HIS A 134 -12.41 0.05 4.99
CA HIS A 134 -11.13 0.05 4.28
C HIS A 134 -9.91 0.11 5.21
N VAL A 135 -10.12 0.02 6.54
CA VAL A 135 -9.07 0.06 7.56
C VAL A 135 -8.16 1.29 7.40
N LEU A 136 -8.73 2.46 7.09
CA LEU A 136 -8.00 3.70 6.82
C LEU A 136 -7.54 4.38 8.10
N GLN A 137 -8.25 4.18 9.21
CA GLN A 137 -8.03 4.94 10.44
C GLN A 137 -6.63 4.72 11.01
N ASP A 138 -6.16 3.48 11.03
CA ASP A 138 -4.83 3.12 11.54
C ASP A 138 -3.71 3.62 10.61
N GLY A 139 -3.94 3.57 9.30
CA GLY A 139 -2.97 4.06 8.31
C GLY A 139 -2.73 5.56 8.43
N TYR A 140 -3.78 6.37 8.56
CA TYR A 140 -3.64 7.81 8.77
C TYR A 140 -3.04 8.16 10.13
N GLU A 141 -3.37 7.43 11.20
CA GLU A 141 -2.75 7.64 12.52
C GLU A 141 -1.24 7.40 12.47
N LEU A 142 -0.82 6.34 11.75
CA LEU A 142 0.58 6.02 11.58
C LEU A 142 1.30 7.14 10.83
N ILE A 143 0.73 7.63 9.72
CA ILE A 143 1.30 8.71 8.90
C ILE A 143 1.39 10.02 9.70
N ALA A 144 0.32 10.42 10.40
CA ALA A 144 0.32 11.61 11.24
C ALA A 144 1.41 11.54 12.31
N SER A 145 1.59 10.36 12.91
CA SER A 145 2.64 10.14 13.89
C SER A 145 4.05 10.21 13.27
N CYS A 146 4.23 9.72 12.04
CA CYS A 146 5.51 9.83 11.30
C CYS A 146 5.91 11.29 11.06
N GLN A 147 4.95 12.12 10.65
CA GLN A 147 5.17 13.55 10.40
C GLN A 147 5.48 14.33 11.69
N ASP A 148 5.00 13.89 12.85
CA ASP A 148 5.19 14.56 14.16
C ASP A 148 6.51 14.21 14.87
N ARG A 149 7.48 13.58 14.17
CA ARG A 149 8.86 13.23 14.64
C ARG A 149 8.98 11.89 15.40
N LEU A 150 8.62 10.83 14.72
CA LEU A 150 8.50 9.50 15.30
C LEU A 150 9.82 8.77 15.63
N THR A 151 9.96 8.25 16.86
CA THR A 151 10.56 6.93 17.25
C THR A 151 9.96 6.45 18.59
N PRO A 152 9.75 5.15 18.90
CA PRO A 152 10.83 4.51 19.69
C PRO A 152 11.91 3.75 18.90
N GLU A 153 11.71 2.58 18.32
CA GLU A 153 12.43 2.24 17.08
C GLU A 153 11.39 2.39 15.96
N LYS A 154 11.67 3.11 14.86
CA LYS A 154 10.71 4.11 14.32
C LYS A 154 9.34 3.55 13.89
N ARG A 155 8.37 3.76 14.81
CA ARG A 155 7.28 2.84 15.23
C ARG A 155 7.42 1.43 14.66
N ALA A 156 8.24 0.62 15.30
CA ALA A 156 9.17 -0.33 14.68
C ALA A 156 8.49 -1.36 13.76
N VAL A 157 8.57 -1.31 12.44
CA VAL A 157 9.14 -0.32 11.50
C VAL A 157 8.01 0.06 10.55
N ALA A 158 7.52 1.31 10.65
CA ALA A 158 6.21 1.74 10.12
C ALA A 158 5.10 0.71 10.36
N GLN A 159 5.15 0.23 11.60
CA GLN A 159 4.71 -1.04 12.17
C GLN A 159 4.77 -2.25 11.23
N ARG A 160 6.01 -2.75 11.05
CA ARG A 160 6.48 -3.74 10.05
C ARG A 160 5.68 -3.70 8.76
N TYR A 161 5.67 -2.47 8.27
CA TYR A 161 5.15 -1.99 7.02
C TYR A 161 3.72 -2.39 6.78
N TYR A 162 2.90 -1.81 7.66
CA TYR A 162 1.47 -1.98 7.65
C TYR A 162 1.10 -3.48 7.62
N ASP A 163 1.97 -4.22 8.33
CA ASP A 163 2.18 -5.67 8.40
C ASP A 163 1.77 -6.46 7.13
N GLU A 164 2.65 -6.41 6.13
CA GLU A 164 2.82 -7.43 5.07
C GLU A 164 1.68 -7.63 4.05
N GLU A 165 1.00 -6.53 3.69
CA GLU A 165 0.59 -6.25 2.29
C GLU A 165 -0.66 -6.93 1.72
N LEU A 166 -1.76 -6.89 2.48
CA LEU A 166 -3.11 -7.03 1.93
C LEU A 166 -3.64 -5.66 1.48
N GLY A 167 -3.85 -5.48 0.17
CA GLY A 167 -4.83 -4.55 -0.47
C GLY A 167 -4.88 -3.05 -0.10
N SER A 168 -4.06 -2.54 0.81
CA SER A 168 -4.24 -1.21 1.40
C SER A 168 -3.79 -0.07 0.51
N GLY A 169 -4.71 0.89 0.29
CA GLY A 169 -4.43 2.13 -0.44
C GLY A 169 -3.37 3.03 0.22
N LEU A 170 -3.11 2.87 1.52
CA LEU A 170 -2.22 3.75 2.28
C LEU A 170 -0.76 3.28 2.30
N ARG A 171 -0.49 2.07 1.80
CA ARG A 171 0.85 1.48 1.66
C ARG A 171 1.89 2.48 1.12
N ARG A 172 1.60 3.08 -0.04
CA ARG A 172 2.52 3.99 -0.73
C ARG A 172 2.90 5.18 0.14
N TYR A 173 1.94 5.71 0.89
CA TYR A 173 2.13 6.88 1.73
C TYR A 173 2.92 6.55 2.99
N ILE A 174 2.66 5.40 3.60
CA ILE A 174 3.45 4.91 4.72
C ILE A 174 4.91 4.73 4.29
N ARG A 175 5.17 4.18 3.10
CA ARG A 175 6.56 4.09 2.59
C ARG A 175 7.21 5.46 2.48
N ARG A 176 6.53 6.41 1.85
CA ARG A 176 7.06 7.76 1.62
C ARG A 176 7.33 8.49 2.94
N TYR A 177 6.32 8.61 3.78
CA TYR A 177 6.37 9.48 4.97
C TYR A 177 6.98 8.80 6.20
N CYS A 178 6.91 7.48 6.29
CA CYS A 178 7.41 6.75 7.46
C CYS A 178 8.69 5.96 7.21
N LEU A 179 9.10 5.68 5.97
CA LEU A 179 10.31 4.88 5.72
C LEU A 179 11.37 5.64 4.92
N GLU A 180 10.97 6.39 3.90
CA GLU A 180 11.90 7.13 3.04
C GLU A 180 12.30 8.49 3.65
N ALA A 181 11.36 9.18 4.29
CA ALA A 181 11.61 10.48 4.94
C ALA A 181 12.48 10.42 6.22
N LEU A 182 12.87 9.22 6.68
CA LEU A 182 13.68 9.03 7.89
C LEU A 182 15.17 8.84 7.62
N LYS A 183 15.60 8.99 6.36
CA LYS A 183 17.01 9.00 5.93
C LYS A 183 17.59 10.40 6.00
#